data_AF-A0A7C3LYW6-F1
#
_entry.id   AF-A0A7C3LYW6-F1
#
_cell.length_a   1.000
_cell.length_b   1.000
_cell.length_c   1.000
_cell.angle_alpha   90.00
_cell.angle_beta   90.00
_cell.angle_gamma   90.00
#
_symmetry.space_group_name_H-M   'P 1'
#
loop_
_entity.id
_entity.type
_entity.pdbx_description
1 polymer ?
#
loop_
_entity_poly.entity_id
_entity_poly.type
_entity_poly.pdbx_seq_one_letter_code
_entity_poly.pdbx_strand_id
1 'polypeptide(L)'
;MEKTLGLYVSASSEMDAECELLGQLLAGMPRAVKWVIKRTPGRGESGNPDLVALEASSFYLILLGMDITAPIGVEWLAAQKAGMAVFAYRKVSVPASPAASYFIGRSGIAWEHYRTPQEFIRHFERALINQLIKGTPGYGLELADIEELAARLQALEKEAGSLEGEERRGAGRGGVIFPQASGSERA
;
A
#
# COMPACT_ATOMS: atom_id res chain seq x y z
N MET A 1 14.28 -9.13 -23.99
CA MET A 1 14.43 -7.66 -24.04
C MET A 1 14.06 -7.15 -22.66
N GLU A 2 14.98 -6.52 -21.93
CA GLU A 2 14.69 -6.00 -20.58
C GLU A 2 13.57 -4.95 -20.66
N LYS A 3 12.45 -5.17 -19.94
CA LYS A 3 11.31 -4.24 -19.95
C LYS A 3 11.38 -3.31 -18.78
N THR A 4 11.05 -2.04 -19.00
CA THR A 4 11.06 -1.02 -17.95
C THR A 4 9.63 -0.66 -17.57
N LEU A 5 9.27 -0.85 -16.30
CA LEU A 5 8.00 -0.39 -15.73
C LEU A 5 8.25 0.77 -14.78
N GLY A 6 7.42 1.81 -14.90
CA GLY A 6 7.49 3.00 -14.06
C GLY A 6 6.46 2.96 -12.93
N LEU A 7 6.89 3.28 -11.71
CA LEU A 7 6.00 3.56 -10.59
C LEU A 7 6.21 5.00 -10.14
N TYR A 8 5.17 5.83 -10.28
CA TYR A 8 5.15 7.16 -9.71
C TYR A 8 4.50 7.12 -8.33
N VAL A 9 5.18 7.66 -7.32
CA VAL A 9 4.77 7.58 -5.91
C VAL A 9 4.50 8.97 -5.37
N SER A 10 3.24 9.23 -5.08
CA SER A 10 2.81 10.40 -4.33
C SER A 10 2.75 10.11 -2.85
N ALA A 11 3.63 10.73 -2.06
CA ALA A 11 3.72 10.47 -0.62
C ALA A 11 4.25 11.68 0.14
N SER A 12 3.73 11.91 1.34
CA SER A 12 4.29 12.88 2.29
C SER A 12 5.55 12.32 2.97
N SER A 13 6.39 13.18 3.53
CA SER A 13 7.66 12.79 4.18
C SER A 13 7.49 11.85 5.38
N GLU A 14 6.31 11.83 6.01
CA GLU A 14 6.00 10.88 7.09
C GLU A 14 5.93 9.42 6.60
N MET A 15 5.86 9.18 5.28
CA MET A 15 5.77 7.86 4.65
C MET A 15 7.13 7.30 4.20
N ASP A 16 8.24 7.84 4.70
CA ASP A 16 9.58 7.42 4.26
C ASP A 16 9.85 5.94 4.55
N ALA A 17 9.34 5.39 5.66
CA ALA A 17 9.46 3.98 5.98
C ALA A 17 8.73 3.09 4.95
N GLU A 18 7.53 3.49 4.54
CA GLU A 18 6.76 2.82 3.49
C GLU A 18 7.50 2.90 2.14
N CYS A 19 8.08 4.06 1.80
CA CYS A 19 8.84 4.22 0.57
C CYS A 19 10.16 3.44 0.56
N GLU A 20 10.83 3.27 1.71
CA GLU A 20 12.01 2.42 1.82
C GLU A 20 11.66 0.95 1.55
N LEU A 21 10.61 0.43 2.21
CA LEU A 21 10.13 -0.93 1.98
C LEU A 21 9.66 -1.14 0.53
N LEU A 22 9.05 -0.13 -0.08
CA LEU A 22 8.68 -0.16 -1.49
C LEU A 22 9.90 -0.33 -2.40
N GLY A 23 10.98 0.40 -2.13
CA GLY A 23 12.24 0.25 -2.87
C GLY A 23 12.83 -1.16 -2.74
N GLN A 24 12.81 -1.71 -1.53
CA GLN A 24 13.28 -3.08 -1.26
C GLN A 24 12.43 -4.13 -1.97
N LEU A 25 11.10 -3.99 -1.95
CA LEU A 25 10.17 -4.88 -2.64
C LEU A 25 10.45 -4.90 -4.15
N LEU A 26 10.54 -3.72 -4.77
CA LEU A 26 10.74 -3.61 -6.22
C LEU A 26 12.12 -4.13 -6.65
N ALA A 27 13.13 -4.00 -5.80
CA ALA A 27 14.45 -4.62 -6.02
C ALA A 27 14.42 -6.16 -5.96
N GLY A 28 13.44 -6.73 -5.25
CA GLY A 28 13.21 -8.17 -5.13
C GLY A 28 12.27 -8.78 -6.17
N MET A 29 11.66 -7.97 -7.04
CA MET A 29 10.78 -8.45 -8.11
C MET A 29 11.53 -9.25 -9.19
N PRO A 30 10.84 -10.10 -9.98
CA PRO A 30 11.47 -10.89 -11.03
C PRO A 30 12.35 -10.05 -11.97
N ARG A 31 13.54 -10.57 -12.30
CA ARG A 31 14.60 -9.84 -13.04
C ARG A 31 14.21 -9.40 -14.45
N ALA A 32 13.15 -9.97 -15.02
CA ALA A 32 12.67 -9.64 -16.35
C ALA A 32 12.17 -8.18 -16.46
N VAL A 33 11.83 -7.55 -15.32
CA VAL A 33 11.34 -6.18 -15.25
C VAL A 33 12.32 -5.28 -14.50
N LYS A 34 12.81 -4.26 -15.21
CA LYS A 34 13.49 -3.12 -14.62
C LYS A 34 12.47 -2.13 -14.07
N TRP A 35 12.59 -1.80 -12.79
CA TRP A 35 11.74 -0.81 -12.15
C TRP A 35 12.37 0.58 -12.16
N VAL A 36 11.59 1.59 -12.52
CA VAL A 36 11.92 3.00 -12.33
C VAL A 36 10.93 3.60 -11.35
N ILE A 37 11.44 4.10 -10.23
CA ILE A 37 10.63 4.73 -9.19
C ILE A 37 10.86 6.24 -9.26
N LYS A 38 9.77 6.99 -9.28
CA LYS A 38 9.76 8.45 -9.15
C LYS A 38 8.88 8.82 -7.96
N ARG A 39 9.28 9.82 -7.20
CA ARG A 39 8.56 10.26 -6.00
C ARG A 39 8.17 11.73 -6.13
N THR A 40 7.14 12.13 -5.39
CA THR A 40 6.87 13.54 -5.08
C THR A 40 8.16 14.23 -4.63
N PRO A 41 8.44 15.46 -5.12
CA PRO A 41 9.59 16.23 -4.66
C PRO A 41 9.60 16.44 -3.14
N GLY A 42 10.78 16.34 -2.53
CA GLY A 42 10.96 16.49 -1.08
C GLY A 42 10.72 17.93 -0.60
N ARG A 43 10.40 18.12 0.69
CA ARG A 43 10.30 19.46 1.31
C ARG A 43 11.66 20.17 1.23
N GLY A 44 11.79 21.10 0.29
CA GLY A 44 13.04 21.86 0.05
C GLY A 44 13.54 21.76 -1.39
N GLU A 45 13.08 20.76 -2.14
CA GLU A 45 13.23 20.74 -3.58
C GLU A 45 12.24 21.76 -4.14
N SER A 46 12.74 22.84 -4.74
CA SER A 46 11.92 23.87 -5.40
C SER A 46 11.36 23.34 -6.73
N GLY A 47 10.75 22.16 -6.70
CA GLY A 47 10.30 21.42 -7.86
C GLY A 47 8.79 21.41 -7.94
N ASN A 48 8.26 21.86 -9.07
CA ASN A 48 6.95 21.38 -9.52
C ASN A 48 6.99 19.84 -9.61
N PRO A 49 5.86 19.14 -9.42
CA PRO A 49 5.82 17.70 -9.63
C PRO A 49 6.28 17.37 -11.06
N ASP A 50 7.08 16.31 -11.20
CA ASP A 50 7.54 15.81 -12.50
C ASP A 50 6.39 15.07 -13.21
N LEU A 51 5.47 15.84 -13.80
CA LEU A 51 4.30 15.29 -14.47
C LEU A 51 4.66 14.51 -15.74
N VAL A 52 5.78 14.83 -16.37
CA VAL A 52 6.29 14.06 -17.52
C VAL A 52 6.67 12.65 -17.09
N ALA A 53 7.37 12.51 -15.96
CA ALA A 53 7.67 11.20 -15.41
C ALA A 53 6.43 10.46 -14.91
N LEU A 54 5.43 11.18 -14.40
CA LEU A 54 4.14 10.59 -14.01
C LEU A 54 3.43 10.00 -15.22
N GLU A 55 3.28 10.76 -16.30
CA GLU A 55 2.60 10.32 -17.53
C GLU A 55 3.36 9.18 -18.23
N ALA A 56 4.69 9.12 -18.09
CA ALA A 56 5.51 8.03 -18.60
C ALA A 56 5.49 6.77 -17.72
N SER A 57 4.91 6.84 -16.51
CA SER A 57 4.88 5.70 -15.59
C SER A 57 3.78 4.70 -15.96
N SER A 58 3.97 3.44 -15.58
CA SER A 58 2.99 2.38 -15.79
C SER A 58 1.92 2.34 -14.69
N PHE A 59 2.30 2.79 -13.49
CA PHE A 59 1.48 2.76 -12.29
C PHE A 59 1.62 4.05 -11.50
N TYR A 60 0.56 4.38 -10.76
CA TYR A 60 0.53 5.48 -9.81
C TYR A 60 0.20 4.94 -8.41
N LEU A 61 1.04 5.26 -7.43
CA LEU A 61 0.84 4.93 -6.02
C LEU A 61 0.64 6.23 -5.25
N ILE A 62 -0.44 6.33 -4.49
CA ILE A 62 -0.68 7.42 -3.54
C ILE A 62 -0.73 6.89 -2.12
N LEU A 63 0.14 7.42 -1.26
CA LEU A 63 0.21 7.14 0.18
C LEU A 63 -0.26 8.36 0.95
N LEU A 64 -1.22 8.16 1.85
CA LEU A 64 -1.75 9.22 2.69
C LEU A 64 -1.66 8.84 4.16
N GLY A 65 -0.96 9.67 4.94
CA GLY A 65 -0.87 9.57 6.40
C GLY A 65 -1.81 10.55 7.10
N MET A 66 -1.25 11.40 7.95
CA MET A 66 -2.00 12.37 8.74
C MET A 66 -2.56 13.50 7.87
N ASP A 67 -1.77 14.00 6.92
CA ASP A 67 -2.13 15.18 6.13
C ASP A 67 -1.83 14.97 4.64
N ILE A 68 -2.53 15.73 3.80
CA ILE A 68 -2.19 15.83 2.38
C ILE A 68 -1.27 17.03 2.16
N THR A 69 -0.08 16.77 1.62
CA THR A 69 0.90 17.81 1.31
C THR A 69 0.93 18.09 -0.20
N ALA A 70 1.07 19.36 -0.57
CA ALA A 70 1.40 19.69 -1.96
C ALA A 70 2.75 19.05 -2.35
N PRO A 71 2.92 18.61 -3.61
CA PRO A 71 2.00 18.70 -4.75
C PRO A 71 1.05 17.50 -4.98
N ILE A 72 0.80 16.62 -3.99
CA ILE A 72 0.04 15.36 -4.16
C ILE A 72 -1.30 15.52 -4.89
N GLY A 73 -2.06 16.58 -4.57
CA GLY A 73 -3.35 16.83 -5.24
C GLY A 73 -3.23 17.07 -6.75
N VAL A 74 -2.15 17.71 -7.21
CA VAL A 74 -1.88 17.96 -8.65
C VAL A 74 -1.47 16.66 -9.34
N GLU A 75 -0.61 15.87 -8.69
CA GLU A 75 -0.16 14.56 -9.18
C GLU A 75 -1.35 13.61 -9.35
N TRP A 76 -2.28 13.58 -8.38
CA TRP A 76 -3.50 12.79 -8.48
C TRP A 76 -4.35 13.17 -9.70
N LEU A 77 -4.56 14.46 -9.94
CA LEU A 77 -5.34 14.92 -11.09
C LEU A 77 -4.68 14.53 -12.43
N ALA A 78 -3.34 14.55 -12.49
CA ALA A 78 -2.61 14.10 -13.67
C ALA A 78 -2.77 12.59 -13.89
N ALA A 79 -2.61 11.78 -12.83
CA ALA A 79 -2.77 10.33 -12.89
C ALA A 79 -4.18 9.91 -13.33
N GLN A 80 -5.21 10.62 -12.83
CA GLN A 80 -6.59 10.39 -13.23
C GLN A 80 -6.80 10.69 -14.72
N LYS A 81 -6.28 11.82 -15.22
CA LYS A 81 -6.38 12.19 -16.65
C LYS A 81 -5.67 11.18 -17.56
N ALA A 82 -4.55 10.63 -17.11
CA ALA A 82 -3.81 9.61 -17.83
C ALA A 82 -4.46 8.21 -17.78
N GLY A 83 -5.54 8.02 -16.99
CA GLY A 83 -6.23 6.73 -16.88
C GLY A 83 -5.37 5.62 -16.31
N MET A 84 -4.40 5.97 -15.45
CA MET A 84 -3.41 5.02 -14.94
C MET A 84 -4.03 4.00 -13.99
N ALA A 85 -3.37 2.85 -13.85
CA ALA A 85 -3.64 1.94 -12.75
C ALA A 85 -3.17 2.58 -11.43
N VAL A 86 -4.10 2.78 -10.50
CA VAL A 86 -3.90 3.51 -9.25
C VAL A 86 -3.93 2.57 -8.06
N PHE A 87 -2.89 2.64 -7.24
CA PHE A 87 -2.82 2.03 -5.93
C PHE A 87 -2.95 3.14 -4.88
N ALA A 88 -3.94 3.05 -3.99
CA ALA A 88 -4.21 4.10 -3.03
C ALA A 88 -4.30 3.57 -1.61
N TYR A 89 -3.40 4.03 -0.76
CA TYR A 89 -3.25 3.53 0.60
C TYR A 89 -3.35 4.65 1.63
N ARG A 90 -4.11 4.37 2.70
CA ARG A 90 -4.28 5.28 3.83
C ARG A 90 -3.81 4.63 5.13
N LYS A 91 -2.91 5.30 5.83
CA LYS A 91 -2.49 4.91 7.18
C LYS A 91 -3.56 5.33 8.19
N VAL A 92 -4.18 4.37 8.87
CA VAL A 92 -5.26 4.63 9.85
C VAL A 92 -4.80 4.63 11.29
N SER A 93 -3.50 4.41 11.55
CA SER A 93 -2.92 4.52 12.89
C SER A 93 -2.81 5.98 13.37
N VAL A 94 -3.01 6.94 12.47
CA VAL A 94 -2.99 8.39 12.74
C VAL A 94 -4.31 9.02 12.27
N PRO A 95 -4.89 9.96 13.02
CA PRO A 95 -6.10 10.66 12.58
C PRO A 95 -5.77 11.55 11.37
N ALA A 96 -6.71 11.62 10.43
CA ALA A 96 -6.58 12.50 9.27
C ALA A 96 -6.83 13.97 9.68
N SER A 97 -6.06 14.88 9.11
CA SER A 97 -6.32 16.31 9.16
C SER A 97 -7.63 16.64 8.43
N PRO A 98 -8.22 17.83 8.64
CA PRO A 98 -9.37 18.28 7.84
C PRO A 98 -9.10 18.29 6.33
N ALA A 99 -7.89 18.67 5.90
CA ALA A 99 -7.51 18.69 4.49
C ALA A 99 -7.43 17.27 3.91
N ALA A 100 -6.81 16.33 4.64
CA ALA A 100 -6.76 14.93 4.25
C ALA A 100 -8.16 14.31 4.21
N SER A 101 -9.00 14.54 5.23
CA SER A 101 -10.39 14.06 5.25
C SER A 101 -11.20 14.57 4.06
N TYR A 102 -11.07 15.85 3.72
CA TYR A 102 -11.71 16.43 2.55
C TYR A 102 -11.22 15.75 1.27
N PHE A 103 -9.91 15.60 1.11
CA PHE A 103 -9.32 14.94 -0.07
C PHE A 103 -9.80 13.50 -0.21
N ILE A 104 -9.77 12.70 0.87
CA ILE A 104 -10.26 11.31 0.88
C ILE A 104 -11.71 11.24 0.40
N GLY A 105 -12.59 12.12 0.90
CA GLY A 105 -14.00 12.12 0.55
C GLY A 105 -14.31 12.63 -0.86
N ARG A 106 -13.45 13.50 -1.42
CA ARG A 106 -13.66 14.13 -2.74
C ARG A 106 -12.88 13.49 -3.88
N SER A 107 -11.82 12.74 -3.60
CA SER A 107 -10.92 12.23 -4.64
C SER A 107 -11.57 11.16 -5.53
N GLY A 108 -12.64 10.50 -5.06
CA GLY A 108 -13.29 9.40 -5.78
C GLY A 108 -12.46 8.12 -5.80
N ILE A 109 -11.41 8.04 -4.98
CA ILE A 109 -10.49 6.91 -4.89
C ILE A 109 -11.03 5.88 -3.88
N ALA A 110 -10.91 4.60 -4.23
CA ALA A 110 -11.09 3.52 -3.26
C ALA A 110 -9.80 3.34 -2.44
N TRP A 111 -9.78 3.85 -1.21
CA TRP A 111 -8.63 3.77 -0.32
C TRP A 111 -8.53 2.41 0.36
N GLU A 112 -7.40 1.74 0.21
CA GLU A 112 -7.03 0.58 1.01
C GLU A 112 -6.37 1.04 2.32
N HIS A 113 -6.89 0.56 3.44
CA HIS A 113 -6.41 0.99 4.76
C HIS A 113 -5.30 0.06 5.25
N TYR A 114 -4.34 0.64 5.98
CA TYR A 114 -3.29 -0.12 6.67
C TYR A 114 -2.89 0.60 7.97
N ARG A 115 -2.26 -0.14 8.90
CA ARG A 115 -1.78 0.37 10.19
C ARG A 115 -0.26 0.44 10.27
N THR A 116 0.44 -0.52 9.67
CA THR A 116 1.91 -0.60 9.72
C THR A 116 2.54 -0.60 8.33
N PRO A 117 3.79 -0.13 8.18
CA PRO A 117 4.50 -0.20 6.90
C PRO A 117 4.58 -1.63 6.32
N GLN A 118 4.69 -2.64 7.18
CA GLN A 118 4.71 -4.05 6.80
C GLN A 118 3.35 -4.55 6.31
N GLU A 119 2.24 -4.04 6.86
CA GLU A 119 0.92 -4.33 6.35
C GLU A 119 0.73 -3.71 4.95
N PHE A 120 1.13 -2.45 4.79
CA PHE A 120 1.14 -1.76 3.50
C PHE A 120 1.91 -2.55 2.44
N ILE A 121 3.15 -2.96 2.72
CA ILE A 121 3.98 -3.59 1.69
C ILE A 121 3.40 -4.93 1.24
N ARG A 122 2.80 -5.71 2.15
CA ARG A 122 2.11 -6.96 1.81
C ARG A 122 0.88 -6.73 0.94
N HIS A 123 0.07 -5.71 1.28
CA HIS A 123 -1.10 -5.36 0.47
C HIS A 123 -0.68 -4.90 -0.92
N PHE A 124 0.32 -4.02 -1.00
CA PHE A 124 0.83 -3.48 -2.25
C PHE A 124 1.48 -4.56 -3.12
N GLU A 125 2.32 -5.44 -2.57
CA GLU A 125 2.94 -6.55 -3.32
C GLU A 125 1.88 -7.42 -3.98
N ARG A 126 0.87 -7.84 -3.21
CA ARG A 126 -0.25 -8.64 -3.72
C ARG A 126 -1.01 -7.89 -4.82
N ALA A 127 -1.30 -6.61 -4.61
CA ALA A 127 -2.04 -5.80 -5.58
C ALA A 127 -1.25 -5.61 -6.88
N LEU A 128 0.06 -5.35 -6.77
CA LEU A 128 0.97 -5.18 -7.89
C LEU A 128 1.08 -6.46 -8.72
N ILE A 129 1.32 -7.60 -8.08
CA ILE A 129 1.40 -8.90 -8.76
C ILE A 129 0.09 -9.21 -9.50
N ASN A 130 -1.05 -9.01 -8.85
CA ASN A 130 -2.35 -9.20 -9.48
C ASN A 130 -2.54 -8.29 -10.70
N GLN A 131 -2.11 -7.03 -10.60
CA GLN A 131 -2.19 -6.08 -11.70
C GLN A 131 -1.31 -6.51 -12.87
N LEU A 132 -0.06 -6.93 -12.61
CA LEU A 132 0.89 -7.41 -13.61
C LEU A 132 0.36 -8.62 -14.38
N ILE A 133 -0.20 -9.60 -13.67
CA ILE A 133 -0.81 -10.79 -14.28
C ILE A 133 -2.02 -10.38 -15.14
N LYS A 134 -2.96 -9.60 -14.58
CA LYS A 134 -4.19 -9.20 -15.28
C LYS A 134 -3.94 -8.34 -16.52
N GLY A 135 -2.92 -7.48 -16.49
CA GLY A 135 -2.59 -6.59 -17.60
C GLY A 135 -1.70 -7.23 -18.67
N THR A 136 -1.39 -8.52 -18.58
CA THR A 136 -0.67 -9.25 -19.64
C THR A 136 -1.57 -9.42 -20.88
N PRO A 137 -1.06 -9.24 -22.11
CA PRO A 137 0.35 -9.04 -22.50
C PRO A 137 0.83 -7.58 -22.50
N GLY A 138 0.03 -6.62 -22.04
CA GLY A 138 0.32 -5.19 -22.08
C GLY A 138 1.58 -4.74 -21.35
N TYR A 139 1.98 -5.43 -20.27
CA TYR A 139 3.26 -5.19 -19.58
C TYR A 139 4.42 -5.98 -20.17
N GLY A 140 4.13 -6.87 -21.11
CA GLY A 140 5.13 -7.58 -21.86
C GLY A 140 5.85 -8.70 -21.10
N LEU A 141 5.23 -9.22 -20.05
CA LEU A 141 5.71 -10.37 -19.29
C LEU A 141 5.68 -11.62 -20.16
N GLU A 142 6.72 -12.45 -20.06
CA GLU A 142 6.76 -13.77 -20.68
C GLU A 142 6.06 -14.80 -19.78
N LEU A 143 5.78 -15.99 -20.32
CA LEU A 143 5.08 -17.04 -19.56
C LEU A 143 5.81 -17.39 -18.26
N ALA A 144 7.13 -17.51 -18.31
CA ALA A 144 7.94 -17.80 -17.12
C ALA A 144 7.82 -16.72 -16.03
N ASP A 145 7.74 -15.45 -16.42
CA ASP A 145 7.56 -14.33 -15.48
C ASP A 145 6.19 -14.40 -14.81
N ILE A 146 5.15 -14.75 -15.59
CA ILE A 146 3.78 -14.89 -15.09
C ILE A 146 3.70 -16.06 -14.11
N GLU A 147 4.36 -17.17 -14.40
CA GLU A 147 4.43 -18.35 -13.53
C GLU A 147 5.15 -18.03 -12.21
N GLU A 148 6.27 -17.31 -12.27
CA GLU A 148 7.00 -16.85 -11.08
C GLU A 148 6.14 -15.92 -10.21
N LEU A 149 5.47 -14.95 -10.84
CA LEU A 149 4.55 -14.03 -10.18
C LEU A 149 3.35 -14.77 -9.55
N ALA A 150 2.77 -15.75 -10.24
CA ALA A 150 1.67 -16.55 -9.73
C ALA A 150 2.11 -17.41 -8.53
N ALA A 151 3.30 -18.00 -8.58
CA ALA A 151 3.86 -18.74 -7.46
C ALA A 151 4.10 -17.84 -6.24
N ARG A 152 4.61 -16.62 -6.44
CA ARG A 152 4.78 -15.64 -5.37
C ARG A 152 3.44 -15.22 -4.76
N LEU A 153 2.41 -15.00 -5.58
CA LEU A 153 1.07 -14.68 -5.11
C LEU A 153 0.51 -15.79 -4.21
N GLN A 154 0.66 -17.06 -4.61
CA GLN A 154 0.23 -18.20 -3.79
C GLN A 154 1.00 -18.31 -2.47
N ALA A 155 2.29 -17.96 -2.45
CA ALA A 155 3.08 -17.94 -1.21
C ALA A 155 2.55 -16.87 -0.25
N LEU A 156 2.27 -15.66 -0.73
CA LEU A 156 1.68 -14.57 0.07
C LEU A 156 0.33 -14.94 0.67
N GLU A 157 -0.53 -15.63 -0.09
CA GLU A 157 -1.84 -16.09 0.39
C GLU A 157 -1.72 -17.14 1.51
N LYS A 158 -0.72 -18.04 1.42
CA LYS A 158 -0.44 -19.02 2.47
C LYS A 158 0.09 -18.37 3.74
N GLU A 159 1.00 -17.41 3.62
CA GLU A 159 1.55 -16.64 4.75
C GLU A 159 0.44 -15.87 5.50
N ALA A 160 -0.48 -15.24 4.77
CA ALA A 160 -1.63 -14.56 5.36
C ALA A 160 -2.53 -15.53 6.13
N GLY A 161 -2.84 -16.70 5.55
CA GLY A 161 -3.65 -17.73 6.21
C GLY A 161 -3.02 -18.30 7.49
N SER A 162 -1.68 -18.36 7.58
CA SER A 162 -1.00 -18.80 8.80
C SER A 162 -1.08 -17.78 9.95
N LEU A 163 -0.96 -16.48 9.66
CA LEU A 163 -1.01 -15.42 10.68
C LEU A 163 -2.41 -15.27 11.29
N GLU A 164 -3.46 -15.35 10.47
CA GLU A 164 -4.84 -15.35 10.98
C GLU A 164 -5.18 -16.62 11.80
N GLY A 165 -4.50 -17.72 11.51
CA GLY A 165 -4.62 -18.98 12.26
C GLY A 165 -3.94 -18.93 13.64
N GLU A 166 -2.91 -18.11 13.81
CA GLU A 166 -2.21 -17.88 15.07
C GLU A 166 -2.95 -16.86 15.97
N GLU A 167 -3.50 -15.78 15.40
CA GLU A 167 -4.35 -14.83 16.16
C GLU A 167 -5.60 -15.49 16.73
N ARG A 168 -6.13 -16.54 16.07
CA ARG A 168 -7.26 -17.35 16.57
C ARG A 168 -6.89 -18.37 17.65
N ARG A 169 -5.63 -18.46 18.07
CA ARG A 169 -5.17 -19.32 19.19
C ARG A 169 -4.91 -18.55 20.50
N GLY A 170 -5.37 -17.31 20.60
CA GLY A 170 -5.39 -16.52 21.86
C GLY A 170 -6.77 -16.52 22.53
N ALA A 171 -6.89 -17.22 23.66
CA ALA A 171 -7.92 -17.06 24.71
C ALA A 171 -9.43 -17.03 24.28
N GLY A 172 -9.92 -18.15 23.73
CA GLY A 172 -11.35 -18.42 23.51
C GLY A 172 -12.02 -19.32 24.55
N ARG A 173 -11.52 -19.42 25.79
CA ARG A 173 -12.23 -20.08 26.90
C ARG A 173 -12.63 -19.04 27.93
N GLY A 174 -13.92 -18.68 27.89
CA GLY A 174 -14.52 -17.69 28.77
C GLY A 174 -14.23 -17.96 30.25
N GLY A 175 -13.85 -16.90 30.95
CA GLY A 175 -13.84 -16.86 32.41
C GLY A 175 -15.22 -16.45 32.91
N VAL A 176 -15.83 -17.29 33.75
CA VAL A 176 -17.01 -16.93 34.53
C VAL A 176 -16.54 -16.24 35.81
N ILE A 177 -16.94 -14.99 36.00
CA ILE A 177 -16.68 -14.23 37.24
C ILE A 177 -17.85 -14.48 38.18
N PHE A 178 -17.59 -15.07 39.35
CA PHE A 178 -18.57 -15.13 40.44
C PHE A 178 -18.41 -13.91 41.36
N PRO A 179 -19.50 -13.19 41.70
CA PRO A 179 -19.46 -12.22 42.77
C PRO A 179 -19.39 -12.94 44.12
N GLN A 180 -18.40 -12.57 44.95
CA GLN A 180 -18.41 -12.93 46.36
C GLN A 180 -19.49 -12.08 47.05
N ALA A 181 -20.57 -12.73 47.49
CA ALA A 181 -21.59 -12.10 48.31
C ALA A 181 -20.95 -11.67 49.64
N SER A 182 -21.10 -10.38 49.96
CA SER A 182 -20.88 -9.85 51.30
C SER A 182 -22.03 -10.31 52.20
N GLY A 183 -21.70 -10.89 53.35
CA GLY A 183 -22.67 -11.37 54.33
C GLY A 183 -22.01 -11.60 55.68
N SER A 184 -22.02 -10.55 56.50
CA SER A 184 -21.73 -10.55 57.93
C SER A 184 -22.67 -11.49 58.68
N GLU A 185 -22.17 -12.26 59.65
CA GLU A 185 -22.88 -12.43 60.92
C GLU A 185 -21.97 -12.91 62.05
N ARG A 186 -22.35 -12.48 63.25
CA ARG A 186 -21.66 -12.54 64.54
C ARG A 186 -21.66 -13.95 65.15
N ALA A 187 -20.62 -14.25 65.93
CA ALA A 187 -20.73 -14.79 67.29
C ALA A 187 -19.47 -14.42 68.06
#